data_AF-A0A7W4B0V3-F1
#
_entry.id   AF-A0A7W4B0V3-F1
#
_cell.length_a   1.000
_cell.length_b   1.000
_cell.length_c   1.000
_cell.angle_alpha   90.00
_cell.angle_beta   90.00
_cell.angle_gamma   90.00
#
_symmetry.space_group_name_H-M   'P 1'
#
loop_
_entity.id
_entity.type
_entity.pdbx_description
1 polymer ?
#
loop_
_entity_poly.entity_id
_entity_poly.type
_entity_poly.pdbx_seq_one_letter_code
_entity_poly.pdbx_strand_id
1 'polypeptide(L)' 'MDKPQTEIDETSQWLNSKDTMRRLKVSSCHLMHMRQAGKINHKKQGNSFWYLIEQK' A
#
# COMPACT_ATOMS: atom_id res chain seq x y z
N MET A 1 -27.02 -2.84 3.50
CA MET A 1 -25.97 -2.96 4.51
C MET A 1 -24.72 -2.32 3.95
N ASP A 2 -24.38 -1.22 4.60
CA ASP A 2 -23.53 -0.14 4.16
C ASP A 2 -22.09 -0.57 3.94
N LYS A 3 -21.58 -0.29 2.74
CA LYS A 3 -20.17 0.02 2.59
C LYS A 3 -20.08 1.40 1.95
N PRO A 4 -19.84 2.45 2.75
CA PRO A 4 -19.44 3.72 2.18
C PRO A 4 -18.02 3.49 1.66
N GLN A 5 -17.88 3.25 0.36
CA GLN A 5 -16.55 3.31 -0.24
C GLN A 5 -16.32 4.79 -0.56
N THR A 6 -15.79 5.46 0.46
CA THR A 6 -15.29 6.84 0.43
C THR A 6 -14.50 7.06 -0.86
N GLU A 7 -14.95 8.06 -1.60
CA GLU A 7 -14.22 8.75 -2.64
C GLU A 7 -12.88 9.21 -2.04
N ILE A 8 -11.79 8.50 -2.34
CA ILE A 8 -10.43 8.91 -1.95
C ILE A 8 -9.74 9.33 -3.24
N ASP A 9 -9.86 10.62 -3.49
CA ASP A 9 -8.86 11.57 -3.95
C ASP A 9 -7.70 11.01 -4.79
N GLU A 10 -7.58 11.57 -6.00
CA GLU A 10 -6.79 11.12 -7.16
C GLU A 10 -5.25 11.14 -7.00
N THR A 11 -4.69 11.11 -5.79
CA THR A 11 -3.23 11.25 -5.62
C THR A 11 -2.69 10.42 -4.45
N SER A 12 -2.45 9.13 -4.69
CA SER A 12 -1.61 8.26 -3.85
C SER A 12 -2.10 7.96 -2.41
N GLN A 13 -2.47 6.69 -2.15
CA GLN A 13 -3.00 6.24 -0.86
C GLN A 13 -1.99 5.44 -0.05
N TRP A 14 -1.87 5.74 1.25
CA TRP A 14 -1.11 4.91 2.19
C TRP A 14 -1.90 3.66 2.58
N LEU A 15 -1.35 2.48 2.29
CA LEU A 15 -1.95 1.18 2.57
C LEU A 15 -1.06 0.35 3.50
N ASN A 16 -1.64 -0.51 4.32
CA ASN A 16 -0.87 -1.48 5.10
C ASN A 16 -0.33 -2.61 4.19
N SER A 17 0.54 -3.49 4.71
CA SER A 17 1.11 -4.60 3.93
C SER A 17 0.06 -5.47 3.24
N LYS A 18 -1.07 -5.78 3.90
CA LYS A 18 -2.10 -6.66 3.34
C LYS A 18 -2.84 -5.99 2.19
N ASP A 19 -3.27 -4.75 2.37
CA ASP A 19 -3.96 -4.01 1.32
C ASP A 19 -3.04 -3.66 0.15
N THR A 20 -1.78 -3.36 0.44
CA THR A 20 -0.74 -3.14 -0.56
C THR A 20 -0.55 -4.36 -1.46
N MET A 21 -0.43 -5.55 -0.85
CA MET A 21 -0.34 -6.80 -1.61
C MET A 21 -1.57 -7.03 -2.49
N ARG A 22 -2.77 -6.73 -1.99
CA ARG A 22 -4.02 -6.85 -2.76
C ARG A 22 -4.08 -5.85 -3.92
N ARG A 23 -3.69 -4.60 -3.70
CA ARG A 23 -3.76 -3.53 -4.70
C ARG A 23 -2.71 -3.67 -5.80
N LEU A 24 -1.48 -4.05 -5.43
CA LEU A 24 -0.40 -4.32 -6.38
C LEU A 24 -0.47 -5.74 -6.98
N LYS A 25 -1.35 -6.60 -6.46
CA LYS A 25 -1.45 -8.02 -6.81
C LYS A 25 -0.10 -8.74 -6.74
N VAL A 26 0.69 -8.42 -5.71
CA VAL A 26 2.02 -9.00 -5.47
C VAL A 26 2.01 -9.91 -4.25
N SER A 27 2.87 -10.92 -4.27
CA SER A 27 3.14 -11.74 -3.09
C SER A 27 4.02 -11.00 -2.07
N SER A 28 4.01 -11.48 -0.82
CA SER A 28 4.83 -10.94 0.27
C SER A 28 6.32 -10.87 -0.07
N CYS A 29 6.87 -11.89 -0.75
CA CYS A 29 8.27 -11.89 -1.22
C CYS A 29 8.54 -10.75 -2.22
N HIS A 30 7.62 -10.54 -3.18
CA HIS A 30 7.76 -9.48 -4.18
C HIS A 30 7.65 -8.09 -3.53
N LEU A 31 6.75 -7.92 -2.57
CA LEU A 31 6.64 -6.69 -1.79
C LEU A 31 7.94 -6.39 -1.03
N MET A 32 8.56 -7.40 -0.44
CA MET A 32 9.86 -7.28 0.22
C MET A 32 10.97 -6.90 -0.77
N HIS A 33 11.03 -7.54 -1.94
CA HIS A 33 11.98 -7.16 -2.98
C HIS A 33 11.79 -5.71 -3.44
N MET A 34 10.55 -5.24 -3.64
CA MET A 34 10.29 -3.84 -3.99
C MET A 34 10.71 -2.88 -2.89
N ARG A 35 10.48 -3.24 -1.62
CA ARG A 35 10.93 -2.47 -0.47
C ARG A 35 12.45 -2.39 -0.41
N GLN A 36 13.16 -3.51 -0.58
CA GLN A 36 14.62 -3.56 -0.56
C GLN A 36 15.25 -2.86 -1.78
N ALA A 37 14.60 -2.95 -2.94
CA ALA A 37 15.03 -2.27 -4.16
C ALA A 37 14.72 -0.77 -4.18
N GLY A 38 14.01 -0.23 -3.17
CA GLY A 38 13.62 1.18 -3.13
C GLY A 38 12.55 1.56 -4.17
N LYS A 39 11.84 0.57 -4.74
CA LYS A 39 10.80 0.77 -5.76
C LYS A 39 9.45 1.19 -5.19
N ILE A 40 9.30 1.17 -3.87
CA ILE A 40 8.05 1.50 -3.19
C ILE A 40 8.31 2.39 -1.97
N ASN A 41 7.56 3.48 -1.92
CA ASN A 41 7.57 4.39 -0.79
C ASN A 41 6.89 3.71 0.40
N HIS A 42 7.60 3.64 1.53
CA HIS A 42 7.07 3.06 2.75
C HIS A 42 7.41 3.93 3.95
N LYS A 43 6.48 4.01 4.90
CA LYS A 43 6.66 4.69 6.17
C LYS A 43 6.33 3.75 7.31
N LYS A 44 7.04 3.90 8.42
CA LYS A 44 6.71 3.22 9.68
C LYS A 44 5.84 4.15 10.51
N GLN A 45 4.64 3.73 10.84
CA GLN A 45 3.71 4.46 11.71
C GLN A 45 3.48 3.62 12.97
N GLY A 46 4.16 3.98 14.05
CA GLY A 46 4.17 3.19 15.29
C GLY A 46 4.81 1.82 15.08
N ASN A 47 4.06 0.74 15.37
CA ASN A 47 4.50 -0.64 15.14
C ASN A 47 4.16 -1.17 13.73
N SER A 48 3.46 -0.40 12.91
CA SER A 48 2.97 -0.84 11.60
C SER A 48 3.72 -0.20 10.45
N PHE A 49 3.94 -0.96 9.38
CA PHE A 49 4.45 -0.45 8.11
C PHE A 49 3.32 -0.11 7.16
N TRP A 50 3.43 1.05 6.54
CA TRP A 50 2.51 1.57 5.53
C TRP A 50 3.29 1.82 4.24
N TYR A 51 2.64 1.59 3.11
CA TYR A 51 3.21 1.72 1.78
C TYR A 51 2.35 2.69 0.97
N LEU A 52 2.98 3.65 0.32
CA LEU A 52 2.29 4.61 -0.55
C LEU A 52 2.08 3.95 -1.90
N ILE A 53 0.82 3.81 -2.28
CA ILE A 53 0.41 3.29 -3.58
C ILE A 53 -0.18 4.42 -4.38
N GLU A 54 0.55 4.82 -5.43
CA GLU A 54 0.07 5.80 -6.39
C GLU A 54 -0.96 5.11 -7.30
N GLN A 55 -2.19 5.64 -7.31
CA GLN A 55 -3.20 5.22 -8.28
C GLN A 55 -2.96 6.04 -9.54
N LYS A 56 -2.40 5.41 -10.58
CA LYS A 56 -2.27 5.98 -11.92
C LYS A 56 -3.28 5.35 -12.86
#